data_AF-A0A4R7J563-F1
#
_entry.id   AF-A0A4R7J563-F1
#
_cell.length_a   1.000
_cell.length_b   1.000
_cell.length_c   1.000
_cell.angle_alpha   90.00
_cell.angle_beta   90.00
_cell.angle_gamma   90.00
#
_symmetry.space_group_name_H-M   'P 1'
#
loop_
_entity.id
_entity.type
_entity.pdbx_description
1 polymer ?
#
loop_
_entity_poly.entity_id
_entity_poly.type
_entity_poly.pdbx_seq_one_letter_code
_entity_poly.pdbx_strand_id
1 'polypeptide(L)'
;MGAPVRLREVLNDTMRELAIKERVCVRPMMRRVLDRDTGSDTVVALPCGATRASACPSCAHKARVLRMQQCAEGWHRTDEPDTHDNPDAPDGPGDQDHHDNDDRADADSRLSGPDDTSPVDDATPGLVGAVAGGRRQRSTRRRQDAGSLPRVPVEDRTIGTVYRTPEGREFRPSMFLTLTLPSYGPVRDGAPTDPASYDYQRQARDTVHFAKLVDRFIQQLRRTCGFKLQYFATVEPQARLAPHLHMAIRGTIPHQIIRQALAAVYHQVWWPQHDQPVYLDELPVWTGAGYADPTTGELLPTWDEATEDLDRPAHLLRFGTQHDSRGIIAPSPEADRTVRYLTKYLTKAVSDPLGGDDADDHPRRLAHIARMEAELRFLPCSPGCWNWLRYGVQPDHAARGMEPGRCPKKAHDRDHLGLGGRRVLVSRKWSGKTLARHRADRASVVREALHAAGYLDPDIESMAADVTSTDGHPRYIWTDTDVPADTYARVISDLIVQRRSWRDQYDAAKQAVETRSATGPDP
;
A
#
# COMPACT_ATOMS: atom_id res chain seq x y z
N MET A 1 43.14 15.41 -14.53
CA MET A 1 42.52 14.38 -13.67
C MET A 1 41.04 14.04 -14.01
N GLY A 2 40.43 14.56 -15.09
CA GLY A 2 38.99 14.35 -15.37
C GLY A 2 38.59 13.24 -16.35
N ALA A 3 39.50 12.75 -17.20
CA ALA A 3 39.18 11.76 -18.23
C ALA A 3 38.81 10.35 -17.70
N PRO A 4 39.53 9.74 -16.72
CA PRO A 4 39.20 8.40 -16.23
C PRO A 4 37.90 8.37 -15.41
N VAL A 5 37.53 9.49 -14.76
CA VAL A 5 36.27 9.61 -14.01
C VAL A 5 35.08 9.64 -14.95
N ARG A 6 35.15 10.44 -16.03
CA ARG A 6 34.08 10.50 -17.05
C ARG A 6 33.87 9.18 -17.78
N LEU A 7 34.93 8.46 -18.12
CA LEU A 7 34.80 7.15 -18.78
C LEU A 7 34.09 6.13 -17.87
N ARG A 8 34.39 6.16 -16.56
CA ARG A 8 33.74 5.31 -15.57
C ARG A 8 32.25 5.65 -15.40
N GLU A 9 31.90 6.93 -15.38
CA GLU A 9 30.50 7.38 -15.35
C GLU A 9 29.73 6.87 -16.57
N VAL A 10 30.27 7.06 -17.78
CA VAL A 10 29.66 6.56 -19.02
C VAL A 10 29.50 5.04 -19.00
N LEU A 11 30.50 4.31 -18.51
CA LEU A 11 30.43 2.85 -18.39
C LEU A 11 29.34 2.42 -17.39
N ASN A 12 29.26 3.08 -16.24
CA ASN A 12 28.24 2.80 -15.22
C ASN A 12 26.83 3.08 -15.77
N ASP A 13 26.64 4.19 -16.50
CA ASP A 13 25.36 4.53 -17.13
C ASP A 13 24.97 3.52 -18.21
N THR A 14 25.93 3.12 -19.06
CA THR A 14 25.72 2.09 -20.09
C THR A 14 25.31 0.75 -19.46
N MET A 15 26.01 0.33 -18.41
CA MET A 15 25.67 -0.90 -17.68
C MET A 15 24.32 -0.81 -17.00
N ARG A 16 23.97 0.36 -16.46
CA ARG A 16 22.65 0.64 -15.87
C ARG A 16 21.54 0.49 -16.90
N GLU A 17 21.68 1.06 -18.09
CA GLU A 17 20.70 0.94 -19.18
C GLU A 17 20.54 -0.51 -19.65
N LEU A 18 21.65 -1.22 -19.84
CA LEU A 18 21.62 -2.64 -20.21
C LEU A 18 20.94 -3.50 -19.14
N ALA A 19 21.21 -3.22 -17.85
CA ALA A 19 20.55 -3.90 -16.74
C ALA A 19 19.03 -3.66 -16.73
N ILE A 20 18.58 -2.43 -17.04
CA ILE A 20 17.14 -2.12 -17.17
C ILE A 20 16.53 -2.96 -18.29
N LYS A 21 17.18 -3.00 -19.46
CA LYS A 21 16.71 -3.78 -20.63
C LYS A 21 16.59 -5.27 -20.31
N GLU A 22 17.55 -5.83 -19.57
CA GLU A 22 17.60 -7.25 -19.18
C GLU A 22 16.80 -7.57 -17.89
N ARG A 23 16.12 -6.58 -17.29
CA ARG A 23 15.37 -6.70 -16.02
C ARG A 23 16.24 -7.15 -14.83
N VAL A 24 17.50 -6.70 -14.82
CA VAL A 24 18.48 -6.86 -13.74
C VAL A 24 18.44 -5.66 -12.79
N CYS A 25 18.66 -5.88 -11.50
CA CYS A 25 18.67 -4.82 -10.50
C CYS A 25 19.79 -3.81 -10.80
N VAL A 26 19.46 -2.52 -10.86
CA VAL A 26 20.43 -1.42 -11.06
C VAL A 26 21.04 -0.90 -9.76
N ARG A 27 20.61 -1.41 -8.61
CA ARG A 27 21.12 -1.03 -7.29
C ARG A 27 21.30 -2.28 -6.43
N PRO A 28 22.07 -3.29 -6.87
CA PRO A 28 22.22 -4.49 -6.06
C PRO A 28 22.92 -4.15 -4.74
N MET A 29 22.61 -4.92 -3.70
CA MET A 29 23.31 -4.87 -2.41
C MET A 29 24.25 -6.06 -2.34
N MET A 30 25.48 -5.82 -1.87
CA MET A 30 26.45 -6.88 -1.67
C MET A 30 26.21 -7.50 -0.31
N ARG A 31 25.70 -8.72 -0.30
CA ARG A 31 25.49 -9.50 0.91
C ARG A 31 26.64 -10.46 1.10
N ARG A 32 27.38 -10.24 2.18
CA ARG A 32 28.53 -11.02 2.61
C ARG A 32 28.09 -12.07 3.61
N VAL A 33 28.52 -13.30 3.43
CA VAL A 33 28.29 -14.44 4.33
C VAL A 33 29.63 -14.95 4.80
N LEU A 34 29.91 -14.75 6.09
CA LEU A 34 31.07 -15.34 6.75
C LEU A 34 30.63 -16.63 7.44
N ASP A 35 31.17 -17.76 7.01
CA ASP A 35 31.08 -19.03 7.73
C ASP A 35 32.11 -19.02 8.86
N ARG A 36 31.65 -19.00 10.11
CA ARG A 36 32.51 -18.94 11.30
C ARG A 36 33.29 -20.23 11.52
N ASP A 37 32.82 -21.36 11.01
CA ASP A 37 33.47 -22.66 11.21
C ASP A 37 34.63 -22.87 10.25
N THR A 38 34.48 -22.41 9.00
CA THR A 38 35.50 -22.55 7.96
C THR A 38 36.33 -21.29 7.75
N GLY A 39 35.89 -20.15 8.28
CA GLY A 39 36.46 -18.84 7.98
C GLY A 39 36.24 -18.38 6.54
N SER A 40 35.41 -19.10 5.76
CA SER A 40 35.16 -18.77 4.35
C SER A 40 34.19 -17.60 4.23
N ASP A 41 34.43 -16.78 3.23
CA ASP A 41 33.67 -15.58 2.97
C ASP A 41 33.11 -15.61 1.55
N THR A 42 31.77 -15.57 1.45
CA THR A 42 31.07 -15.54 0.18
C THR A 42 30.29 -14.25 0.05
N VAL A 43 30.54 -13.49 -1.02
CA VAL A 43 29.82 -12.27 -1.31
C VAL A 43 28.90 -12.49 -2.51
N VAL A 44 27.61 -12.23 -2.33
CA VAL A 44 26.59 -12.36 -3.38
C VAL A 44 25.88 -11.03 -3.58
N ALA A 45 25.70 -10.65 -4.85
CA ALA A 45 24.91 -9.47 -5.19
C ALA A 45 23.42 -9.82 -5.18
N LEU A 46 22.65 -9.15 -4.31
CA LEU A 46 21.21 -9.33 -4.17
C LEU A 46 20.44 -8.15 -4.76
N PRO A 47 19.23 -8.37 -5.31
CA PRO A 47 18.39 -7.28 -5.77
C PRO A 47 17.93 -6.40 -4.60
N CYS A 48 17.88 -5.07 -4.78
CA CYS A 48 17.44 -4.14 -3.72
C CYS A 48 15.99 -4.27 -3.27
N GLY A 49 15.12 -4.90 -4.07
CA GLY A 49 13.70 -5.03 -3.74
C GLY A 49 12.89 -3.73 -3.87
N ALA A 50 13.46 -2.64 -4.39
CA ALA A 50 12.76 -1.37 -4.52
C ALA A 50 11.46 -1.52 -5.34
N THR A 51 10.36 -0.98 -4.79
CA THR A 51 9.02 -1.00 -5.40
C THR A 51 8.78 0.19 -6.32
N ARG A 52 9.58 1.26 -6.18
CA ARG A 52 9.55 2.46 -7.02
C ARG A 52 10.40 2.30 -8.28
N ALA A 53 9.81 2.62 -9.44
CA ALA A 53 10.49 2.55 -10.73
C ALA A 53 11.60 3.60 -10.85
N SER A 54 11.43 4.79 -10.26
CA SER A 54 12.46 5.83 -10.19
C SER A 54 13.72 5.35 -9.46
N ALA A 55 13.56 4.55 -8.39
CA ALA A 55 14.67 3.96 -7.65
C ALA A 55 15.30 2.75 -8.37
N CYS A 56 14.48 1.81 -8.87
CA CYS A 56 14.93 0.65 -9.63
C CYS A 56 13.82 0.10 -10.55
N PRO A 57 13.85 0.38 -11.86
CA PRO A 57 12.80 -0.07 -12.79
C PRO A 57 12.64 -1.60 -12.82
N SER A 58 13.75 -2.33 -12.71
CA SER A 58 13.78 -3.80 -12.78
C SER A 58 13.14 -4.46 -11.56
N CYS A 59 13.46 -4.01 -10.34
CA CYS A 59 12.87 -4.56 -9.12
C CYS A 59 11.40 -4.15 -9.00
N ALA A 60 11.07 -2.90 -9.33
CA ALA A 60 9.71 -2.42 -9.35
C ALA A 60 8.82 -3.21 -10.32
N HIS A 61 9.34 -3.56 -11.49
CA HIS A 61 8.64 -4.44 -12.44
C HIS A 61 8.36 -5.82 -11.84
N LYS A 62 9.35 -6.44 -11.19
CA LYS A 62 9.17 -7.75 -10.52
C LYS A 62 8.10 -7.68 -9.42
N ALA A 63 8.13 -6.64 -8.59
CA ALA A 63 7.12 -6.41 -7.54
C ALA A 63 5.71 -6.20 -8.14
N ARG A 64 5.61 -5.44 -9.24
CA ARG A 64 4.36 -5.24 -9.96
C ARG A 64 3.80 -6.55 -10.51
N VAL A 65 4.63 -7.39 -11.14
CA VAL A 65 4.21 -8.70 -11.67
C VAL A 65 3.71 -9.62 -10.56
N LEU A 66 4.36 -9.61 -9.39
CA LEU A 66 3.90 -10.36 -8.22
C LEU A 66 2.50 -9.91 -7.76
N ARG A 67 2.25 -8.59 -7.71
CA ARG A 67 0.93 -8.04 -7.38
C ARG A 67 -0.12 -8.35 -8.47
N MET A 68 0.26 -8.39 -9.74
CA MET A 68 -0.64 -8.82 -10.83
C MET A 68 -1.10 -10.27 -10.63
N GLN A 69 -0.17 -11.15 -10.26
CA GLN A 69 -0.49 -12.55 -9.95
C GLN A 69 -1.43 -12.65 -8.74
N GLN A 70 -1.12 -11.97 -7.64
CA GLN A 70 -1.98 -11.92 -6.45
C GLN A 70 -3.40 -11.43 -6.79
N CYS A 71 -3.51 -10.38 -7.61
CA CYS A 71 -4.80 -9.87 -8.08
C CYS A 71 -5.56 -10.92 -8.91
N ALA A 72 -4.90 -11.54 -9.89
CA ALA A 72 -5.51 -12.52 -10.78
C ALA A 72 -5.97 -13.79 -10.05
N GLU A 73 -5.15 -14.35 -9.16
CA GLU A 73 -5.47 -15.58 -8.40
C GLU A 73 -6.71 -15.41 -7.50
N GLY A 74 -6.97 -14.19 -7.01
CA GLY A 74 -8.11 -13.96 -6.14
C GLY A 74 -9.38 -13.52 -6.85
N TRP A 75 -9.33 -12.83 -8.00
CA TRP A 75 -10.51 -12.08 -8.46
C TRP A 75 -11.70 -12.95 -8.83
N HIS A 76 -11.50 -13.94 -9.69
CA HIS A 76 -12.58 -14.77 -10.23
C HIS A 76 -12.54 -16.20 -9.66
N ARG A 77 -12.00 -16.36 -8.45
CA ARG A 77 -11.86 -17.66 -7.79
C ARG A 77 -13.22 -18.34 -7.61
N THR A 78 -13.25 -19.65 -7.81
CA THR A 78 -14.47 -20.48 -7.79
C THR A 78 -14.63 -21.30 -6.51
N ASP A 79 -13.56 -21.42 -5.74
CA ASP A 79 -13.43 -22.15 -4.48
C ASP A 79 -13.12 -21.19 -3.32
N GLU A 80 -13.53 -21.57 -2.12
CA GLU A 80 -13.19 -20.80 -0.92
C GLU A 80 -11.68 -20.91 -0.65
N PRO A 81 -10.99 -19.79 -0.36
CA PRO A 81 -9.56 -19.82 -0.12
C PRO A 81 -9.29 -20.44 1.25
N ASP A 82 -8.43 -21.47 1.28
CA ASP A 82 -7.85 -21.99 2.51
C ASP A 82 -7.08 -20.87 3.22
N THR A 83 -7.54 -20.46 4.40
CA THR A 83 -6.76 -19.57 5.25
C THR A 83 -5.77 -20.40 6.04
N HIS A 84 -4.49 -20.34 5.63
CA HIS A 84 -3.41 -21.01 6.35
C HIS A 84 -3.03 -20.29 7.68
N ASP A 85 -3.59 -19.10 7.93
CA ASP A 85 -3.41 -18.33 9.16
C ASP A 85 -4.74 -18.17 9.94
N ASN A 86 -4.61 -18.03 11.27
CA ASN A 86 -5.68 -18.08 12.30
C ASN A 86 -7.10 -17.67 11.81
N PRO A 87 -8.08 -18.59 11.81
CA PRO A 87 -9.43 -18.36 11.29
C PRO A 87 -10.25 -17.30 12.06
N ASP A 88 -9.89 -16.98 13.31
CA ASP A 88 -10.67 -16.13 14.23
C ASP A 88 -10.26 -14.65 14.25
N ALA A 89 -9.22 -14.25 13.50
CA ALA A 89 -8.81 -12.85 13.47
C ALA A 89 -9.82 -11.98 12.66
N PRO A 90 -10.18 -10.76 13.08
CA PRO A 90 -11.19 -9.93 12.43
C PRO A 90 -10.83 -9.52 10.99
N ASP A 91 -11.80 -9.53 10.07
CA ASP A 91 -11.67 -9.26 8.62
C ASP A 91 -11.15 -7.85 8.28
N GLY A 92 -9.86 -7.60 8.48
CA GLY A 92 -9.11 -6.43 8.01
C GLY A 92 -8.39 -6.66 6.68
N PRO A 93 -7.76 -5.61 6.11
CA PRO A 93 -6.85 -5.76 4.99
C PRO A 93 -5.69 -6.72 5.34
N GLY A 94 -5.43 -7.64 4.44
CA GLY A 94 -4.50 -8.76 4.59
C GLY A 94 -3.24 -8.62 3.79
N ASP A 95 -2.17 -8.30 4.50
CA ASP A 95 -0.75 -8.50 4.23
C ASP A 95 -0.07 -7.60 5.27
N GLN A 96 0.51 -8.17 6.33
CA GLN A 96 1.38 -7.46 7.28
C GLN A 96 2.86 -7.82 7.06
N ASP A 97 3.23 -8.30 5.87
CA ASP A 97 4.62 -8.59 5.58
C ASP A 97 5.45 -7.30 5.57
N HIS A 98 6.15 -7.08 6.69
CA HIS A 98 7.11 -6.02 7.02
C HIS A 98 8.39 -6.02 6.13
N HIS A 99 8.29 -6.45 4.87
CA HIS A 99 9.40 -6.56 3.93
C HIS A 99 9.31 -5.62 2.73
N ASP A 100 8.37 -4.67 2.74
CA ASP A 100 8.57 -3.41 2.01
C ASP A 100 9.62 -2.63 2.83
N ASN A 101 10.89 -2.69 2.42
CA ASN A 101 12.05 -2.13 3.16
C ASN A 101 11.95 -0.60 3.43
N ASP A 102 10.91 0.08 2.92
CA ASP A 102 10.58 1.48 3.18
C ASP A 102 9.46 1.70 4.23
N ASP A 103 8.88 0.64 4.81
CA ASP A 103 7.69 0.71 5.69
C ASP A 103 7.98 0.59 7.19
N ARG A 104 9.25 0.66 7.61
CA ARG A 104 9.64 0.57 9.03
C ARG A 104 9.27 1.79 9.89
N ALA A 105 8.71 2.86 9.31
CA ALA A 105 8.44 4.11 10.03
C ALA A 105 6.99 4.30 10.54
N ASP A 106 6.02 3.45 10.16
CA ASP A 106 4.62 3.60 10.58
C ASP A 106 4.18 2.52 11.59
N ALA A 107 4.83 2.52 12.76
CA ALA A 107 4.42 1.70 13.91
C ALA A 107 3.13 2.19 14.59
N ASP A 108 2.58 3.33 14.15
CA ASP A 108 1.42 4.01 14.74
C ASP A 108 0.09 3.61 14.07
N SER A 109 0.14 2.71 13.08
CA SER A 109 -1.05 2.10 12.46
C SER A 109 -1.47 0.80 13.16
N ARG A 110 -1.13 0.62 14.44
CA ARG A 110 -1.84 -0.31 15.31
C ARG A 110 -3.24 0.24 15.50
N LEU A 111 -4.07 -0.04 14.50
CA LEU A 111 -5.51 0.11 14.52
C LEU A 111 -6.01 -0.43 15.86
N SER A 112 -6.53 0.46 16.70
CA SER A 112 -7.56 0.09 17.65
C SER A 112 -8.59 -0.71 16.85
N GLY A 113 -8.67 -2.01 17.16
CA GLY A 113 -9.62 -2.90 16.52
C GLY A 113 -11.03 -2.32 16.67
N PRO A 114 -11.89 -2.43 15.65
CA PRO A 114 -13.27 -2.04 15.76
C PRO A 114 -14.02 -3.15 16.51
N ASP A 115 -13.89 -3.20 17.83
CA ASP A 115 -14.87 -3.92 18.64
C ASP A 115 -16.01 -2.97 18.98
N ASP A 116 -16.89 -2.74 18.00
CA ASP A 116 -18.21 -2.16 18.22
C ASP A 116 -19.21 -2.88 17.31
N THR A 117 -19.29 -4.19 17.51
CA THR A 117 -20.45 -5.00 17.17
C THR A 117 -21.10 -5.43 18.47
N SER A 118 -22.01 -4.59 18.97
CA SER A 118 -23.08 -5.07 19.85
C SER A 118 -24.42 -4.49 19.37
N PRO A 119 -25.49 -5.31 19.35
CA PRO A 119 -26.82 -4.87 19.00
C PRO A 119 -27.35 -3.90 20.06
N VAL A 120 -28.09 -2.91 19.60
CA VAL A 120 -28.89 -2.01 20.44
C VAL A 120 -30.12 -2.76 20.98
N ASP A 121 -30.45 -2.50 22.27
CA ASP A 121 -31.60 -2.96 23.10
C ASP A 121 -31.41 -4.37 23.71
N ASP A 122 -31.58 -4.69 25.01
CA ASP A 122 -32.57 -4.29 26.04
C ASP A 122 -32.05 -4.62 27.48
N ALA A 123 -32.73 -4.15 28.53
CA ALA A 123 -32.33 -4.15 29.93
C ALA A 123 -32.24 -5.53 30.64
N THR A 124 -31.37 -5.67 31.67
CA THR A 124 -31.59 -6.27 33.03
C THR A 124 -30.26 -6.29 33.85
N PRO A 125 -30.24 -6.04 35.18
CA PRO A 125 -29.02 -5.66 35.94
C PRO A 125 -28.38 -6.77 36.82
N GLY A 126 -27.08 -6.62 37.10
CA GLY A 126 -26.24 -7.38 38.05
C GLY A 126 -24.99 -7.94 37.36
N LEU A 127 -23.74 -7.88 37.84
CA LEU A 127 -23.18 -7.77 39.19
C LEU A 127 -21.68 -7.37 39.06
N VAL A 128 -21.20 -6.51 39.97
CA VAL A 128 -19.82 -6.13 40.37
C VAL A 128 -18.56 -6.48 39.53
N GLY A 129 -17.83 -5.41 39.14
CA GLY A 129 -16.48 -5.12 39.67
C GLY A 129 -15.24 -5.39 38.79
N ALA A 130 -14.78 -4.39 38.01
CA ALA A 130 -13.36 -4.23 37.63
C ALA A 130 -13.05 -2.83 37.05
N VAL A 131 -12.07 -2.16 37.67
CA VAL A 131 -11.19 -1.04 37.25
C VAL A 131 -11.61 -0.16 36.04
N ALA A 132 -11.89 1.11 36.35
CA ALA A 132 -12.33 2.14 35.41
C ALA A 132 -11.24 2.62 34.44
N GLY A 133 -11.18 2.01 33.26
CA GLY A 133 -10.77 2.67 32.02
C GLY A 133 -12.01 2.93 31.18
N GLY A 134 -12.74 4.01 31.47
CA GLY A 134 -14.02 4.33 30.82
C GLY A 134 -13.84 4.47 29.31
N ARG A 135 -14.33 3.47 28.56
CA ARG A 135 -14.39 3.50 27.09
C ARG A 135 -15.28 4.68 26.68
N ARG A 136 -14.66 5.69 26.05
CA ARG A 136 -15.28 6.97 25.67
C ARG A 136 -16.47 6.76 24.74
N GLN A 137 -17.68 6.90 25.26
CA GLN A 137 -18.92 6.73 24.51
C GLN A 137 -19.40 8.10 24.00
N ARG A 138 -18.88 8.52 22.84
CA ARG A 138 -19.41 9.69 22.14
C ARG A 138 -20.68 9.30 21.39
N SER A 139 -21.58 10.27 21.19
CA SER A 139 -22.76 10.08 20.35
C SER A 139 -22.34 9.67 18.93
N THR A 140 -22.36 8.36 18.67
CA THR A 140 -22.19 7.73 17.37
C THR A 140 -23.48 7.80 16.55
N ARG A 141 -24.42 8.69 16.93
CA ARG A 141 -25.72 8.80 16.28
C ARG A 141 -25.50 9.10 14.81
N ARG A 142 -25.88 8.13 13.98
CA ARG A 142 -25.79 8.19 12.53
C ARG A 142 -26.38 9.52 12.05
N ARG A 143 -25.62 10.28 11.25
CA ARG A 143 -26.13 11.54 10.69
C ARG A 143 -27.45 11.29 9.97
N GLN A 144 -28.43 12.16 10.24
CA GLN A 144 -29.81 12.00 9.76
C GLN A 144 -29.91 12.14 8.23
N ASP A 145 -28.95 12.82 7.60
CA ASP A 145 -28.86 13.00 6.14
C ASP A 145 -28.25 11.80 5.41
N ALA A 146 -27.76 10.77 6.12
CA ALA A 146 -27.21 9.58 5.47
C ALA A 146 -28.34 8.67 4.97
N GLY A 147 -28.39 8.38 3.66
CA GLY A 147 -29.43 7.54 3.06
C GLY A 147 -29.50 6.14 3.68
N SER A 148 -30.69 5.57 3.87
CA SER A 148 -30.84 4.23 4.44
C SER A 148 -30.24 3.15 3.54
N LEU A 149 -29.68 2.12 4.17
CA LEU A 149 -29.08 0.98 3.48
C LEU A 149 -29.79 -0.31 3.89
N PRO A 150 -29.97 -1.27 2.97
CA PRO A 150 -30.53 -2.56 3.31
C PRO A 150 -29.58 -3.31 4.24
N ARG A 151 -30.12 -3.99 5.24
CA ARG A 151 -29.37 -4.93 6.08
C ARG A 151 -29.67 -6.33 5.59
N VAL A 152 -28.65 -7.02 5.11
CA VAL A 152 -28.76 -8.39 4.59
C VAL A 152 -27.98 -9.31 5.54
N PRO A 153 -28.53 -10.47 5.94
CA PRO A 153 -27.76 -11.49 6.65
C PRO A 153 -26.48 -11.83 5.88
N VAL A 154 -25.36 -11.94 6.58
CA VAL A 154 -24.06 -12.22 5.96
C VAL A 154 -23.87 -13.73 5.90
N GLU A 155 -23.83 -14.27 4.67
CA GLU A 155 -23.46 -15.66 4.43
C GLU A 155 -21.96 -15.87 4.67
N ASP A 156 -21.57 -17.02 5.24
CA ASP A 156 -20.17 -17.40 5.42
C ASP A 156 -19.56 -17.93 4.11
N ARG A 157 -19.50 -17.04 3.13
CA ARG A 157 -18.83 -17.29 1.85
C ARG A 157 -18.07 -16.07 1.40
N THR A 158 -16.97 -16.29 0.70
CA THR A 158 -16.22 -15.25 0.00
C THR A 158 -16.44 -15.29 -1.51
N ILE A 159 -16.93 -16.41 -2.05
CA ILE A 159 -17.14 -16.58 -3.49
C ILE A 159 -18.40 -15.88 -4.03
N GLY A 160 -18.29 -15.39 -5.26
CA GLY A 160 -19.39 -14.76 -5.98
C GLY A 160 -20.50 -15.74 -6.36
N THR A 161 -21.71 -15.20 -6.57
CA THR A 161 -22.87 -15.98 -7.01
C THR A 161 -22.64 -16.60 -8.40
N VAL A 162 -23.09 -17.84 -8.56
CA VAL A 162 -23.08 -18.57 -9.84
C VAL A 162 -24.33 -18.21 -10.63
N TYR A 163 -24.14 -17.81 -11.87
CA TYR A 163 -25.22 -17.58 -12.82
C TYR A 163 -25.19 -18.66 -13.89
N ARG A 164 -26.35 -18.99 -14.45
CA ARG A 164 -26.51 -19.97 -15.53
C ARG A 164 -27.11 -19.30 -16.74
N THR A 165 -26.52 -19.54 -17.91
CA THR A 165 -27.17 -19.18 -19.18
C THR A 165 -28.31 -20.15 -19.48
N PRO A 166 -29.25 -19.80 -20.39
CA PRO A 166 -30.29 -20.73 -20.84
C PRO A 166 -29.74 -22.06 -21.38
N GLU A 167 -28.53 -22.04 -21.93
CA GLU A 167 -27.80 -23.22 -22.46
C GLU A 167 -27.09 -24.03 -21.36
N GLY A 168 -27.29 -23.69 -20.08
CA GLY A 168 -26.74 -24.41 -18.93
C GLY A 168 -25.28 -24.07 -18.57
N ARG A 169 -24.67 -23.06 -19.21
CA ARG A 169 -23.29 -22.66 -18.90
C ARG A 169 -23.24 -21.86 -17.60
N GLU A 170 -22.42 -22.29 -16.66
CA GLU A 170 -22.18 -21.57 -15.42
C GLU A 170 -21.12 -20.47 -15.58
N PHE A 171 -21.37 -19.30 -15.00
CA PHE A 171 -20.40 -18.22 -14.94
C PHE A 171 -20.51 -17.43 -13.62
N ARG A 172 -19.39 -16.86 -13.18
CA ARG A 172 -19.31 -16.04 -11.95
C ARG A 172 -18.75 -14.66 -12.30
N PRO A 173 -19.62 -13.68 -12.58
CA PRO A 173 -19.19 -12.32 -12.80
C PRO A 173 -18.55 -11.77 -11.52
N SER A 174 -17.56 -10.91 -11.69
CA SER A 174 -16.97 -10.10 -10.63
C SER A 174 -17.02 -8.64 -11.03
N MET A 175 -16.67 -7.73 -10.12
CA MET A 175 -16.81 -6.30 -10.39
C MET A 175 -15.50 -5.56 -10.39
N PHE A 176 -15.46 -4.52 -11.21
CA PHE A 176 -14.49 -3.45 -11.14
C PHE A 176 -15.19 -2.15 -10.73
N LEU A 177 -14.65 -1.47 -9.73
CA LEU A 177 -15.19 -0.22 -9.19
C LEU A 177 -14.10 0.85 -9.14
N THR A 178 -14.41 2.03 -9.64
CA THR A 178 -13.58 3.23 -9.51
C THR A 178 -14.32 4.28 -8.68
N LEU A 179 -13.67 4.74 -7.62
CA LEU A 179 -14.15 5.81 -6.74
C LEU A 179 -13.17 6.97 -6.73
N THR A 180 -13.68 8.19 -6.65
CA THR A 180 -12.85 9.39 -6.69
C THR A 180 -13.23 10.34 -5.57
N LEU A 181 -12.24 11.10 -5.09
CA LEU A 181 -12.50 12.27 -4.26
C LEU A 181 -13.19 13.38 -5.08
N PRO A 182 -13.93 14.31 -4.42
CA PRO A 182 -14.65 15.39 -5.08
C PRO A 182 -13.71 16.32 -5.87
N SER A 183 -14.31 17.24 -6.64
CA SER A 183 -13.56 18.34 -7.24
C SER A 183 -13.30 19.44 -6.22
N TYR A 184 -12.16 20.11 -6.33
CA TYR A 184 -11.74 21.25 -5.49
C TYR A 184 -11.60 22.55 -6.29
N GLY A 185 -11.96 22.51 -7.57
CA GLY A 185 -11.89 23.61 -8.51
C GLY A 185 -11.72 23.12 -9.95
N PRO A 186 -11.89 23.99 -10.96
CA PRO A 186 -11.67 23.62 -12.36
C PRO A 186 -10.20 23.24 -12.62
N VAL A 187 -9.99 22.09 -13.27
CA VAL A 187 -8.65 21.59 -13.64
C VAL A 187 -8.56 21.41 -15.15
N ARG A 188 -7.44 21.82 -15.74
CA ARG A 188 -7.08 21.58 -17.14
C ARG A 188 -5.63 21.11 -17.20
N ASP A 189 -5.37 20.07 -17.99
CA ASP A 189 -4.03 19.48 -18.16
C ASP A 189 -3.36 19.10 -16.83
N GLY A 190 -4.16 18.60 -15.88
CA GLY A 190 -3.66 18.15 -14.56
C GLY A 190 -3.31 19.27 -13.58
N ALA A 191 -3.59 20.54 -13.88
CA ALA A 191 -3.39 21.65 -12.96
C ALA A 191 -4.65 22.53 -12.86
N PRO A 192 -4.88 23.21 -11.72
CA PRO A 192 -5.96 24.17 -11.59
C PRO A 192 -5.90 25.24 -12.69
N THR A 193 -7.07 25.58 -13.24
CA THR A 193 -7.19 26.69 -14.20
C THR A 193 -6.85 28.02 -13.53
N ASP A 194 -7.30 28.20 -12.29
CA ASP A 194 -6.91 29.29 -11.40
C ASP A 194 -6.44 28.71 -10.06
N PRO A 195 -5.13 28.74 -9.77
CA PRO A 195 -4.60 28.25 -8.49
C PRO A 195 -5.07 29.06 -7.27
N ALA A 196 -5.48 30.32 -7.41
CA ALA A 196 -5.85 31.16 -6.27
C ALA A 196 -7.24 30.80 -5.71
N SER A 197 -8.17 30.39 -6.57
CA SER A 197 -9.52 29.94 -6.17
C SER A 197 -9.64 28.44 -5.92
N TYR A 198 -8.56 27.67 -6.14
CA TYR A 198 -8.56 26.23 -5.93
C TYR A 198 -8.43 25.86 -4.46
N ASP A 199 -9.32 24.99 -3.97
CA ASP A 199 -9.40 24.62 -2.55
C ASP A 199 -8.38 23.53 -2.17
N TYR A 200 -7.11 23.94 -2.07
CA TYR A 200 -6.01 23.04 -1.67
C TYR A 200 -6.15 22.55 -0.23
N GLN A 201 -6.69 23.37 0.68
CA GLN A 201 -6.85 23.01 2.09
C GLN A 201 -7.79 21.80 2.22
N ARG A 202 -8.94 21.85 1.54
CA ARG A 202 -9.90 20.75 1.54
C ARG A 202 -9.35 19.52 0.82
N GLN A 203 -8.65 19.69 -0.30
CA GLN A 203 -7.99 18.56 -0.98
C GLN A 203 -6.98 17.86 -0.07
N ALA A 204 -6.13 18.62 0.62
CA ALA A 204 -5.11 18.08 1.52
C ALA A 204 -5.75 17.28 2.67
N ARG A 205 -6.78 17.84 3.31
CA ARG A 205 -7.55 17.14 4.36
C ARG A 205 -8.21 15.87 3.86
N ASP A 206 -8.91 15.95 2.73
CA ASP A 206 -9.56 14.80 2.12
C ASP A 206 -8.56 13.69 1.77
N THR A 207 -7.37 14.07 1.29
CA THR A 207 -6.31 13.14 0.89
C THR A 207 -5.70 12.42 2.10
N VAL A 208 -5.38 13.16 3.17
CA VAL A 208 -4.88 12.59 4.44
C VAL A 208 -5.85 11.56 5.02
N HIS A 209 -7.15 11.83 4.94
CA HIS A 209 -8.18 10.97 5.51
C HIS A 209 -8.76 9.96 4.51
N PHE A 210 -8.25 9.89 3.29
CA PHE A 210 -8.82 9.07 2.20
C PHE A 210 -8.92 7.59 2.57
N ALA A 211 -7.86 7.03 3.16
CA ALA A 211 -7.85 5.62 3.57
C ALA A 211 -8.99 5.30 4.56
N LYS A 212 -9.28 6.20 5.50
CA LYS A 212 -10.38 6.02 6.46
C LYS A 212 -11.75 6.08 5.79
N LEU A 213 -11.92 6.91 4.76
CA LEU A 213 -13.16 6.91 3.96
C LEU A 213 -13.33 5.59 3.21
N VAL A 214 -12.26 5.04 2.63
CA VAL A 214 -12.26 3.73 1.97
C VAL A 214 -12.63 2.62 2.95
N ASP A 215 -12.03 2.60 4.15
CA ASP A 215 -12.37 1.63 5.20
C ASP A 215 -13.87 1.68 5.55
N ARG A 216 -14.42 2.88 5.73
CA ARG A 216 -15.86 3.06 6.00
C ARG A 216 -16.73 2.58 4.86
N PHE A 217 -16.30 2.78 3.62
CA PHE A 217 -17.02 2.29 2.45
C PHE A 217 -17.06 0.77 2.38
N ILE A 218 -15.92 0.10 2.58
CA ILE A 218 -15.85 -1.36 2.61
C ILE A 218 -16.70 -1.93 3.75
N GLN A 219 -16.64 -1.32 4.93
CA GLN A 219 -17.49 -1.71 6.07
C GLN A 219 -18.97 -1.58 5.74
N GLN A 220 -19.38 -0.49 5.08
CA GLN A 220 -20.77 -0.32 4.66
C GLN A 220 -21.17 -1.33 3.60
N LEU A 221 -20.34 -1.56 2.57
CA LEU A 221 -20.62 -2.56 1.54
C LEU A 221 -20.77 -3.97 2.12
N ARG A 222 -19.90 -4.38 3.06
CA ARG A 222 -20.00 -5.69 3.72
C ARG A 222 -21.31 -5.89 4.47
N ARG A 223 -21.90 -4.82 5.01
CA ARG A 223 -23.20 -4.85 5.70
C ARG A 223 -24.40 -4.95 4.73
N THR A 224 -24.21 -4.56 3.47
CA THR A 224 -25.29 -4.49 2.47
C THR A 224 -25.24 -5.60 1.42
N CYS A 225 -24.08 -6.21 1.18
CA CYS A 225 -23.91 -7.19 0.10
C CYS A 225 -24.30 -8.62 0.49
N GLY A 226 -24.35 -8.95 1.80
CA GLY A 226 -24.80 -10.26 2.28
C GLY A 226 -23.78 -11.40 2.17
N PHE A 227 -22.51 -11.11 1.89
CA PHE A 227 -21.42 -12.10 1.84
C PHE A 227 -20.10 -11.48 2.33
N LYS A 228 -19.09 -12.30 2.65
CA LYS A 228 -17.76 -11.83 3.08
C LYS A 228 -17.00 -11.22 1.90
N LEU A 229 -17.32 -9.96 1.56
CA LEU A 229 -16.75 -9.21 0.44
C LEU A 229 -15.21 -9.21 0.49
N GLN A 230 -14.63 -9.73 -0.59
CA GLN A 230 -13.20 -9.68 -0.85
C GLN A 230 -12.90 -8.72 -1.99
N TYR A 231 -11.79 -8.01 -1.85
CA TYR A 231 -11.34 -7.04 -2.84
C TYR A 231 -9.82 -6.97 -2.95
N PHE A 232 -9.37 -6.53 -4.12
CA PHE A 232 -8.03 -6.02 -4.37
C PHE A 232 -8.18 -4.60 -4.92
N ALA A 233 -7.65 -3.62 -4.20
CA ALA A 233 -7.76 -2.22 -4.58
C ALA A 233 -6.41 -1.52 -4.59
N THR A 234 -6.31 -0.50 -5.43
CA THR A 234 -5.13 0.33 -5.58
C THR A 234 -5.52 1.80 -5.57
N VAL A 235 -4.69 2.61 -4.91
CA VAL A 235 -4.81 4.06 -4.93
C VAL A 235 -3.94 4.59 -6.07
N GLU A 236 -4.61 5.02 -7.13
CA GLU A 236 -4.01 5.56 -8.34
C GLU A 236 -3.73 7.06 -8.17
N PRO A 237 -2.51 7.51 -8.48
CA PRO A 237 -2.21 8.91 -8.56
C PRO A 237 -2.79 9.48 -9.85
N GLN A 238 -3.39 10.65 -9.73
CA GLN A 238 -4.07 11.31 -10.85
C GLN A 238 -3.40 12.63 -11.18
N ALA A 239 -3.58 13.08 -12.42
CA ALA A 239 -3.01 14.34 -12.87
C ALA A 239 -3.47 15.49 -11.96
N ARG A 240 -4.73 15.52 -11.53
CA ARG A 240 -5.24 16.52 -10.57
C ARG A 240 -4.81 16.33 -9.10
N LEU A 241 -3.89 15.40 -8.82
CA LEU A 241 -3.38 15.00 -7.49
C LEU A 241 -4.41 14.41 -6.51
N ALA A 242 -5.71 14.52 -6.78
CA ALA A 242 -6.76 13.93 -5.94
C ALA A 242 -6.78 12.38 -6.08
N PRO A 243 -6.64 11.63 -4.98
CA PRO A 243 -6.65 10.16 -4.99
C PRO A 243 -7.86 9.52 -5.67
N HIS A 244 -7.60 8.50 -6.50
CA HIS A 244 -8.62 7.59 -7.04
C HIS A 244 -8.41 6.19 -6.49
N LEU A 245 -9.48 5.52 -6.13
CA LEU A 245 -9.48 4.11 -5.77
C LEU A 245 -9.97 3.30 -6.97
N HIS A 246 -9.16 2.38 -7.46
CA HIS A 246 -9.60 1.32 -8.36
C HIS A 246 -9.66 0.01 -7.60
N MET A 247 -10.74 -0.74 -7.75
CA MET A 247 -10.98 -1.93 -6.95
C MET A 247 -11.58 -3.05 -7.79
N ALA A 248 -10.90 -4.19 -7.79
CA ALA A 248 -11.49 -5.48 -8.12
C ALA A 248 -12.24 -6.01 -6.90
N ILE A 249 -13.51 -6.38 -7.08
CA ILE A 249 -14.34 -7.04 -6.07
C ILE A 249 -14.68 -8.43 -6.60
N ARG A 250 -14.50 -9.46 -5.77
CA ARG A 250 -14.93 -10.82 -6.09
C ARG A 250 -16.46 -10.91 -5.96
N GLY A 251 -17.11 -11.39 -7.01
CA GLY A 251 -18.57 -11.48 -7.08
C GLY A 251 -19.26 -10.18 -7.49
N THR A 252 -20.58 -10.21 -7.51
CA THR A 252 -21.43 -9.12 -7.99
C THR A 252 -22.20 -8.42 -6.88
N ILE A 253 -22.31 -7.11 -7.02
CA ILE A 253 -23.10 -6.22 -6.17
C ILE A 253 -23.99 -5.42 -7.11
N PRO A 254 -25.32 -5.35 -6.88
CA PRO A 254 -26.19 -4.54 -7.73
C PRO A 254 -25.73 -3.07 -7.77
N HIS A 255 -25.66 -2.47 -8.96
CA HIS A 255 -25.19 -1.09 -9.12
C HIS A 255 -25.96 -0.07 -8.26
N GLN A 256 -27.25 -0.33 -8.01
CA GLN A 256 -28.07 0.48 -7.12
C GLN A 256 -27.56 0.47 -5.67
N ILE A 257 -27.12 -0.69 -5.17
CA ILE A 257 -26.55 -0.83 -3.82
C ILE A 257 -25.24 -0.04 -3.71
N ILE A 258 -24.40 -0.07 -4.76
CA ILE A 258 -23.16 0.74 -4.80
C ILE A 258 -23.49 2.23 -4.72
N ARG A 259 -24.46 2.72 -5.51
CA ARG A 259 -24.89 4.12 -5.48
C ARG A 259 -25.42 4.53 -4.11
N GLN A 260 -26.26 3.69 -3.49
CA GLN A 260 -26.79 3.93 -2.15
C GLN A 260 -25.67 3.95 -1.10
N ALA A 261 -24.73 3.00 -1.15
CA ALA A 261 -23.59 2.95 -0.24
C ALA A 261 -22.70 4.20 -0.38
N LEU A 262 -22.44 4.67 -1.60
CA LEU A 262 -21.68 5.89 -1.85
C LEU A 262 -22.38 7.15 -1.34
N ALA A 263 -23.71 7.24 -1.47
CA ALA A 263 -24.47 8.35 -0.91
C ALA A 263 -24.49 8.34 0.63
N ALA A 264 -24.49 7.15 1.23
CA ALA A 264 -24.54 6.95 2.68
C ALA A 264 -23.18 7.04 3.37
N VAL A 265 -22.06 6.83 2.67
CA VAL A 265 -20.73 6.82 3.27
C VAL A 265 -20.19 8.22 3.51
N TYR A 266 -19.58 8.39 4.69
CA TYR A 266 -18.84 9.57 5.09
C TYR A 266 -17.81 9.19 6.16
N HIS A 267 -16.81 10.05 6.35
CA HIS A 267 -15.87 9.96 7.46
C HIS A 267 -15.85 11.30 8.21
N GLN A 268 -16.09 11.25 9.52
CA GLN A 268 -15.97 12.40 10.42
C GLN A 268 -14.63 12.32 11.16
N VAL A 269 -13.88 13.41 11.11
CA VAL A 269 -12.60 13.56 11.80
C VAL A 269 -12.85 14.31 13.11
N TRP A 270 -12.86 13.59 14.21
CA TRP A 270 -13.05 14.13 15.56
C TRP A 270 -11.71 14.47 16.19
N TRP A 271 -11.07 15.49 15.65
CA TRP A 271 -9.80 16.05 16.13
C TRP A 271 -10.01 17.48 16.63
N PRO A 272 -9.05 18.06 17.37
CA PRO A 272 -9.07 19.48 17.68
C PRO A 272 -9.20 20.31 16.40
N GLN A 273 -9.88 21.45 16.52
CA GLN A 273 -10.05 22.36 15.40
C GLN A 273 -8.68 22.92 14.98
N HIS A 274 -8.38 22.85 13.69
CA HIS A 274 -7.06 23.20 13.13
C HIS A 274 -7.20 23.95 11.81
N ASP A 275 -8.21 24.84 11.75
CA ASP A 275 -8.44 25.73 10.60
C ASP A 275 -7.50 26.93 10.62
N GLN A 276 -7.14 27.40 11.82
CA GLN A 276 -6.31 28.58 12.03
C GLN A 276 -5.10 28.20 12.88
N PRO A 277 -3.86 28.47 12.41
CA PRO A 277 -2.67 28.26 13.21
C PRO A 277 -2.61 29.28 14.36
N VAL A 278 -2.20 28.81 15.54
CA VAL A 278 -2.00 29.66 16.73
C VAL A 278 -0.56 30.17 16.77
N TYR A 279 0.40 29.29 16.44
CA TYR A 279 1.82 29.58 16.42
C TYR A 279 2.34 29.65 14.98
N LEU A 280 2.99 30.76 14.62
CA LEU A 280 3.55 31.01 13.29
C LEU A 280 5.07 31.12 13.38
N ASP A 281 5.56 32.22 13.94
CA ASP A 281 6.99 32.55 14.03
C ASP A 281 7.59 32.14 15.38
N GLU A 282 6.86 32.35 16.47
CA GLU A 282 7.24 31.92 17.82
C GLU A 282 6.61 30.56 18.11
N LEU A 283 7.44 29.53 18.25
CA LEU A 283 6.98 28.14 18.40
C LEU A 283 6.98 27.69 19.87
N PRO A 284 6.11 26.74 20.25
CA PRO A 284 6.10 26.16 21.59
C PRO A 284 7.45 25.55 21.98
N VAL A 285 7.82 25.71 23.25
CA VAL A 285 9.11 25.28 23.80
C VAL A 285 8.97 24.04 24.68
N TRP A 286 9.92 23.12 24.58
CA TRP A 286 9.94 21.92 25.44
C TRP A 286 10.47 22.26 26.84
N THR A 287 9.65 22.03 27.87
CA THR A 287 9.96 22.35 29.27
C THR A 287 10.47 21.16 30.10
N GLY A 288 10.47 19.96 29.53
CA GLY A 288 10.72 18.71 30.26
C GLY A 288 9.45 17.98 30.70
N ALA A 289 8.39 18.73 31.03
CA ALA A 289 7.06 18.17 31.31
C ALA A 289 6.17 18.09 30.06
N GLY A 290 6.41 18.97 29.07
CA GLY A 290 5.68 19.03 27.82
C GLY A 290 6.04 20.28 27.03
N TYR A 291 5.32 20.55 25.95
CA TYR A 291 5.41 21.80 25.21
C TYR A 291 4.62 22.91 25.91
N ALA A 292 5.24 24.07 26.06
CA ALA A 292 4.63 25.27 26.64
C ALA A 292 4.61 26.42 25.64
N ASP A 293 3.66 27.32 25.82
CA ASP A 293 3.62 28.60 25.13
C ASP A 293 4.89 29.42 25.47
N PRO A 294 5.61 29.96 24.46
CA PRO A 294 6.89 30.63 24.68
C PRO A 294 6.77 31.97 25.42
N THR A 295 5.59 32.60 25.40
CA THR A 295 5.36 33.92 26.02
C THR A 295 4.85 33.78 27.45
N THR A 296 3.87 32.90 27.67
CA THR A 296 3.21 32.74 28.98
C THR A 296 3.88 31.68 29.85
N GLY A 297 4.59 30.71 29.24
CA GLY A 297 5.14 29.55 29.92
C GLY A 297 4.10 28.49 30.31
N GLU A 298 2.83 28.68 29.95
CA GLU A 298 1.76 27.71 30.22
C GLU A 298 1.91 26.47 29.33
N LEU A 299 1.70 25.29 29.91
CA LEU A 299 1.72 24.04 29.14
C LEU A 299 0.54 24.01 28.17
N LEU A 300 0.81 23.60 26.93
CA LEU A 300 -0.24 23.35 25.95
C LEU A 300 -1.11 22.18 26.40
N PRO A 301 -2.42 22.16 26.06
CA PRO A 301 -3.27 21.00 26.31
C PRO A 301 -2.70 19.77 25.62
N THR A 302 -2.76 18.64 26.33
CA THR A 302 -2.45 17.32 25.79
C THR A 302 -3.45 16.92 24.72
N TRP A 303 -3.10 15.92 23.91
CA TRP A 303 -4.01 15.37 22.90
C TRP A 303 -5.35 14.91 23.51
N ASP A 304 -5.31 14.29 24.68
CA ASP A 304 -6.50 13.79 25.35
C ASP A 304 -7.41 14.92 25.83
N GLU A 305 -6.84 15.94 26.49
CA GLU A 305 -7.59 17.13 26.94
C GLU A 305 -8.18 17.88 25.74
N ALA A 306 -7.38 18.10 24.68
CA ALA A 306 -7.83 18.82 23.49
C ALA A 306 -8.90 18.06 22.69
N THR A 307 -9.01 16.74 22.89
CA THR A 307 -10.03 15.94 22.23
C THR A 307 -11.24 15.67 23.10
N GLU A 308 -11.22 15.89 24.41
CA GLU A 308 -12.22 15.44 25.38
C GLU A 308 -13.65 15.86 25.00
N ASP A 309 -13.87 17.17 24.83
CA ASP A 309 -15.18 17.80 24.64
C ASP A 309 -15.35 18.47 23.27
N LEU A 310 -15.11 17.72 22.19
CA LEU A 310 -15.37 18.20 20.83
C LEU A 310 -16.89 18.23 20.55
N ASP A 311 -17.42 19.43 20.29
CA ASP A 311 -18.82 19.67 19.93
C ASP A 311 -19.13 19.37 18.45
N ARG A 312 -18.13 19.53 17.58
CA ARG A 312 -18.22 19.32 16.14
C ARG A 312 -16.98 18.61 15.57
N PRO A 313 -17.12 17.83 14.48
CA PRO A 313 -15.96 17.27 13.81
C PRO A 313 -15.13 18.39 13.15
N ALA A 314 -13.80 18.25 13.16
CA ALA A 314 -12.89 19.17 12.47
C ALA A 314 -12.96 19.04 10.95
N HIS A 315 -13.34 17.87 10.43
CA HIS A 315 -13.47 17.65 9.00
C HIS A 315 -14.52 16.57 8.69
N LEU A 316 -15.25 16.77 7.59
CA LEU A 316 -16.20 15.79 7.05
C LEU A 316 -15.82 15.47 5.60
N LEU A 317 -15.49 14.21 5.37
CA LEU A 317 -15.05 13.71 4.07
C LEU A 317 -16.11 12.77 3.45
N ARG A 318 -16.32 12.90 2.14
CA ARG A 318 -17.20 12.06 1.30
C ARG A 318 -16.54 11.81 -0.06
N PHE A 319 -16.96 10.75 -0.78
CA PHE A 319 -16.57 10.60 -2.19
C PHE A 319 -17.21 11.66 -3.07
N GLY A 320 -16.61 11.88 -4.25
CA GLY A 320 -17.25 12.63 -5.32
C GLY A 320 -18.48 11.92 -5.88
N THR A 321 -19.26 12.65 -6.67
CA THR A 321 -20.47 12.12 -7.31
C THR A 321 -20.16 11.11 -8.42
N GLN A 322 -18.99 11.21 -9.03
CA GLN A 322 -18.52 10.35 -10.11
C GLN A 322 -17.98 9.03 -9.57
N HIS A 323 -18.55 7.93 -10.07
CA HIS A 323 -18.04 6.57 -9.89
C HIS A 323 -18.25 5.79 -11.20
N ASP A 324 -17.37 4.82 -11.47
CA ASP A 324 -17.53 3.85 -12.55
C ASP A 324 -17.62 2.46 -11.94
N SER A 325 -18.60 1.67 -12.35
CA SER A 325 -18.80 0.30 -11.86
C SER A 325 -19.13 -0.60 -13.03
N ARG A 326 -18.36 -1.68 -13.21
CA ARG A 326 -18.47 -2.59 -14.35
C ARG A 326 -18.47 -4.04 -13.87
N GLY A 327 -19.32 -4.87 -14.45
CA GLY A 327 -19.27 -6.32 -14.28
C GLY A 327 -18.31 -6.93 -15.31
N ILE A 328 -17.44 -7.83 -14.87
CA ILE A 328 -16.44 -8.51 -15.70
C ILE A 328 -16.60 -10.01 -15.51
N ILE A 329 -16.67 -10.73 -16.62
CA ILE A 329 -16.71 -12.20 -16.66
C ILE A 329 -15.33 -12.70 -17.08
N ALA A 330 -14.78 -13.66 -16.33
CA ALA A 330 -13.53 -14.32 -16.65
C ALA A 330 -13.77 -15.79 -17.05
N PRO A 331 -12.84 -16.40 -17.82
CA PRO A 331 -11.66 -15.78 -18.42
C PRO A 331 -12.02 -14.84 -19.59
N SER A 332 -11.38 -13.67 -19.66
CA SER A 332 -11.57 -12.74 -20.79
C SER A 332 -10.39 -11.76 -20.94
N PRO A 333 -10.13 -11.24 -22.16
CA PRO A 333 -9.12 -10.21 -22.37
C PRO A 333 -9.37 -8.91 -21.57
N GLU A 334 -10.63 -8.64 -21.23
CA GLU A 334 -11.00 -7.50 -20.37
C GLU A 334 -10.56 -7.71 -18.93
N ALA A 335 -10.73 -8.91 -18.37
CA ALA A 335 -10.25 -9.24 -17.03
C ALA A 335 -8.73 -9.04 -16.93
N ASP A 336 -7.97 -9.57 -17.89
CA ASP A 336 -6.52 -9.44 -17.95
C ASP A 336 -6.06 -7.97 -18.09
N ARG A 337 -6.76 -7.20 -18.93
CA ARG A 337 -6.51 -5.77 -19.10
C ARG A 337 -6.76 -5.01 -17.81
N THR A 338 -7.81 -5.39 -17.07
CA THR A 338 -8.17 -4.70 -15.83
C THR A 338 -7.21 -5.03 -14.68
N VAL A 339 -6.69 -6.27 -14.59
CA VAL A 339 -5.58 -6.61 -13.67
C VAL A 339 -4.32 -5.78 -14.00
N ARG A 340 -3.98 -5.64 -15.29
CA ARG A 340 -2.88 -4.78 -15.73
C ARG A 340 -3.11 -3.31 -15.36
N TYR A 341 -4.35 -2.84 -15.47
CA TYR A 341 -4.74 -1.48 -15.14
C TYR A 341 -4.64 -1.20 -13.63
N LEU A 342 -5.23 -2.05 -12.77
CA LEU A 342 -5.14 -1.95 -11.30
C LEU A 342 -3.70 -1.80 -10.81
N THR A 343 -2.78 -2.53 -11.43
CA THR A 343 -1.38 -2.58 -11.04
C THR A 343 -0.49 -1.57 -11.77
N LYS A 344 -1.05 -0.75 -12.69
CA LYS A 344 -0.29 0.12 -13.60
C LYS A 344 0.62 1.10 -12.87
N TYR A 345 0.13 1.73 -11.81
CA TYR A 345 0.81 2.84 -11.13
C TYR A 345 1.35 2.50 -9.73
N LEU A 346 1.43 1.22 -9.39
CA LEU A 346 1.97 0.78 -8.11
C LEU A 346 3.44 1.16 -7.92
N THR A 347 4.16 1.31 -9.03
CA THR A 347 5.60 1.60 -9.03
C THR A 347 5.93 3.08 -9.18
N LYS A 348 4.93 3.95 -9.39
CA LYS A 348 5.12 5.40 -9.56
C LYS A 348 4.87 6.13 -8.24
N ALA A 349 5.55 7.23 -7.99
CA ALA A 349 5.15 8.21 -6.97
C ALA A 349 3.84 8.90 -7.31
N VAL A 350 3.25 9.60 -6.33
CA VAL A 350 2.03 10.39 -6.58
C VAL A 350 2.36 11.65 -7.38
N SER A 351 3.53 12.22 -7.09
CA SER A 351 4.13 13.35 -7.80
C SER A 351 4.75 12.96 -9.15
N ASP A 352 4.90 11.67 -9.44
CA ASP A 352 5.54 11.22 -10.67
C ASP A 352 4.72 11.66 -11.90
N PRO A 353 5.40 11.84 -13.04
CA PRO A 353 4.79 11.96 -14.34
C PRO A 353 3.66 10.96 -14.63
N LEU A 354 2.49 11.47 -15.04
CA LEU A 354 1.30 10.68 -15.40
C LEU A 354 1.01 10.77 -16.90
N GLY A 355 2.05 10.51 -17.70
CA GLY A 355 2.01 10.31 -19.14
C GLY A 355 3.32 9.70 -19.60
N GLY A 356 3.55 9.62 -20.92
CA GLY A 356 4.90 9.36 -21.44
C GLY A 356 5.86 10.52 -21.11
N ASP A 357 7.13 10.37 -21.50
CA ASP A 357 8.22 11.26 -21.09
C ASP A 357 8.02 12.76 -21.44
N ASP A 358 7.07 13.09 -22.33
CA ASP A 358 6.78 14.46 -22.79
C ASP A 358 5.60 15.16 -22.06
N ALA A 359 4.84 14.46 -21.21
CA ALA A 359 3.59 15.01 -20.64
C ALA A 359 3.79 15.88 -19.38
N ASP A 360 5.01 15.94 -18.83
CA ASP A 360 5.19 16.24 -17.41
C ASP A 360 6.22 17.33 -17.04
N ASP A 361 6.75 18.07 -18.02
CA ASP A 361 7.53 19.29 -17.75
C ASP A 361 6.69 20.58 -17.82
N HIS A 362 5.36 20.48 -17.71
CA HIS A 362 4.50 21.66 -17.74
C HIS A 362 4.64 22.45 -16.41
N PRO A 363 5.18 23.68 -16.40
CA PRO A 363 5.47 24.43 -15.16
C PRO A 363 4.25 24.58 -14.23
N ARG A 364 3.05 24.67 -14.81
CA ARG A 364 1.78 24.69 -14.05
C ARG A 364 1.54 23.46 -13.19
N ARG A 365 1.91 22.25 -13.65
CA ARG A 365 1.75 21.01 -12.89
C ARG A 365 2.72 20.95 -11.72
N LEU A 366 3.98 21.34 -11.95
CA LEU A 366 4.97 21.46 -10.88
C LEU A 366 4.56 22.50 -9.83
N ALA A 367 4.02 23.64 -10.25
CA ALA A 367 3.46 24.64 -9.34
C ALA A 367 2.26 24.11 -8.54
N HIS A 368 1.39 23.30 -9.16
CA HIS A 368 0.29 22.64 -8.47
C HIS A 368 0.77 21.65 -7.41
N ILE A 369 1.78 20.83 -7.72
CA ILE A 369 2.42 19.91 -6.77
C ILE A 369 3.06 20.70 -5.61
N ALA A 370 3.85 21.74 -5.91
CA ALA A 370 4.50 22.56 -4.89
C ALA A 370 3.49 23.25 -3.97
N ARG A 371 2.34 23.68 -4.52
CA ARG A 371 1.27 24.27 -3.71
C ARG A 371 0.61 23.25 -2.79
N MET A 372 0.34 22.04 -3.29
CA MET A 372 -0.18 20.93 -2.47
C MET A 372 0.80 20.54 -1.35
N GLU A 373 2.10 20.46 -1.66
CA GLU A 373 3.18 20.19 -0.69
C GLU A 373 3.23 21.26 0.40
N ALA A 374 3.10 22.55 0.03
CA ALA A 374 3.08 23.65 0.98
C ALA A 374 1.90 23.57 1.97
N GLU A 375 0.70 23.18 1.50
CA GLU A 375 -0.45 22.98 2.39
C GLU A 375 -0.26 21.75 3.30
N LEU A 376 0.22 20.63 2.75
CA LEU A 376 0.44 19.39 3.49
C LEU A 376 1.54 19.51 4.55
N ARG A 377 2.55 20.35 4.33
CA ARG A 377 3.67 20.55 5.25
C ARG A 377 3.19 20.83 6.67
N PHE A 378 2.15 21.66 6.83
CA PHE A 378 1.65 22.09 8.13
C PHE A 378 0.31 21.48 8.54
N LEU A 379 -0.36 20.75 7.66
CA LEU A 379 -1.61 20.08 7.99
C LEU A 379 -1.34 18.90 8.95
N PRO A 380 -2.07 18.70 10.06
CA PRO A 380 -1.91 17.51 10.89
C PRO A 380 -2.33 16.23 10.15
N CYS A 381 -1.51 15.17 10.19
CA CYS A 381 -1.79 13.92 9.47
C CYS A 381 -2.27 12.76 10.36
N SER A 382 -2.12 12.88 11.68
CA SER A 382 -2.45 11.86 12.69
C SER A 382 -2.43 12.45 14.10
N PRO A 383 -2.92 11.76 15.14
CA PRO A 383 -2.82 12.21 16.54
C PRO A 383 -1.39 12.57 16.99
N GLY A 384 -0.39 11.76 16.63
CA GLY A 384 1.02 12.03 16.94
C GLY A 384 1.74 12.99 15.97
N CYS A 385 1.02 13.72 15.13
CA CYS A 385 1.64 14.61 14.14
C CYS A 385 2.23 15.86 14.80
N TRP A 386 3.50 16.17 14.51
CA TRP A 386 4.20 17.33 15.12
C TRP A 386 3.54 18.68 14.80
N ASN A 387 2.74 18.73 13.75
CA ASN A 387 2.01 19.93 13.35
C ASN A 387 0.96 20.36 14.38
N TRP A 388 0.54 19.51 15.31
CA TRP A 388 -0.37 19.91 16.41
C TRP A 388 0.18 21.06 17.25
N LEU A 389 1.51 21.15 17.39
CA LEU A 389 2.16 22.26 18.09
C LEU A 389 1.86 23.62 17.43
N ARG A 390 1.66 23.65 16.11
CA ARG A 390 1.24 24.87 15.38
C ARG A 390 -0.15 25.34 15.78
N TYR A 391 -1.00 24.40 16.22
CA TYR A 391 -2.39 24.63 16.58
C TYR A 391 -2.60 24.66 18.11
N GLY A 392 -1.51 24.75 18.88
CA GLY A 392 -1.56 24.84 20.34
C GLY A 392 -2.03 23.57 21.05
N VAL A 393 -1.78 22.41 20.45
CA VAL A 393 -2.08 21.11 21.06
C VAL A 393 -0.79 20.29 21.09
N GLN A 394 -0.53 19.60 22.20
CA GLN A 394 0.57 18.64 22.23
C GLN A 394 0.17 17.39 21.43
N PRO A 395 1.02 16.92 20.49
CA PRO A 395 0.74 15.69 19.78
C PRO A 395 0.67 14.51 20.75
N ASP A 396 -0.06 13.47 20.36
CA ASP A 396 0.00 12.20 21.08
C ASP A 396 1.45 11.69 21.12
N HIS A 397 1.89 11.21 22.28
CA HIS A 397 3.29 10.87 22.56
C HIS A 397 4.30 12.00 22.28
N ALA A 398 3.98 13.25 22.67
CA ALA A 398 4.88 14.39 22.54
C ALA A 398 6.27 14.14 23.13
N ALA A 399 7.31 14.51 22.38
CA ALA A 399 8.70 14.38 22.80
C ALA A 399 9.51 15.60 22.38
N ARG A 400 10.65 15.82 23.04
CA ARG A 400 11.59 16.89 22.72
C ARG A 400 12.03 16.83 21.26
N GLY A 401 12.06 17.99 20.59
CA GLY A 401 12.59 18.13 19.23
C GLY A 401 11.56 17.93 18.11
N MET A 402 10.29 17.72 18.46
CA MET A 402 9.20 17.84 17.51
C MET A 402 9.02 19.30 17.10
N GLU A 403 8.91 19.55 15.80
CA GLU A 403 8.77 20.89 15.21
C GLU A 403 7.66 20.89 14.15
N PRO A 404 6.75 21.89 14.15
CA PRO A 404 5.82 22.11 13.05
C PRO A 404 6.49 22.18 11.68
N GLY A 405 5.92 21.49 10.71
CA GLY A 405 6.44 21.42 9.35
C GLY A 405 7.59 20.46 9.13
N ARG A 406 7.98 19.68 10.16
CA ARG A 406 9.09 18.70 10.14
C ARG A 406 8.65 17.28 10.47
N CYS A 407 7.34 17.02 10.56
CA CYS A 407 6.80 15.70 10.85
C CYS A 407 7.35 14.65 9.86
N PRO A 408 7.95 13.54 10.32
CA PRO A 408 8.65 12.58 9.46
C PRO A 408 7.70 11.61 8.74
N LYS A 409 6.39 11.68 8.98
CA LYS A 409 5.41 10.76 8.39
C LYS A 409 5.28 11.00 6.87
N LYS A 410 5.12 9.90 6.12
CA LYS A 410 5.03 9.91 4.64
C LYS A 410 3.97 10.85 4.09
N ALA A 411 2.90 11.13 4.83
CA ALA A 411 1.85 12.06 4.40
C ALA A 411 2.38 13.46 4.02
N HIS A 412 3.50 13.92 4.60
CA HIS A 412 4.08 15.23 4.30
C HIS A 412 5.13 15.21 3.19
N ASP A 413 5.51 14.01 2.74
CA ASP A 413 6.49 13.85 1.67
C ASP A 413 5.85 14.07 0.29
N ARG A 414 6.61 14.75 -0.58
CA ARG A 414 6.26 15.02 -1.98
C ARG A 414 5.93 13.77 -2.78
N ASP A 415 6.49 12.62 -2.43
CA ASP A 415 6.26 11.35 -3.11
C ASP A 415 4.88 10.73 -2.83
N HIS A 416 4.23 11.16 -1.74
CA HIS A 416 2.97 10.62 -1.23
C HIS A 416 1.83 11.66 -1.22
N LEU A 417 2.15 12.96 -1.14
CA LEU A 417 1.19 14.08 -1.20
C LEU A 417 -0.08 13.84 -0.38
N GLY A 418 0.10 13.52 0.91
CA GLY A 418 -0.99 13.31 1.86
C GLY A 418 -1.41 11.85 2.04
N LEU A 419 -1.04 10.94 1.14
CA LEU A 419 -1.31 9.51 1.29
C LEU A 419 -0.32 8.86 2.26
N GLY A 420 -0.57 9.01 3.57
CA GLY A 420 0.25 8.38 4.61
C GLY A 420 0.04 6.86 4.78
N GLY A 421 -0.94 6.28 4.10
CA GLY A 421 -1.27 4.86 4.17
C GLY A 421 -0.83 4.05 2.95
N ARG A 422 -1.10 2.74 2.98
CA ARG A 422 -0.79 1.82 1.88
C ARG A 422 -1.58 2.19 0.62
N ARG A 423 -0.91 2.13 -0.52
CA ARG A 423 -1.54 2.32 -1.84
C ARG A 423 -2.10 1.05 -2.46
N VAL A 424 -1.82 -0.11 -1.86
CA VAL A 424 -2.42 -1.40 -2.23
C VAL A 424 -3.19 -1.92 -1.03
N LEU A 425 -4.47 -2.20 -1.23
CA LEU A 425 -5.38 -2.68 -0.20
C LEU A 425 -5.94 -4.02 -0.68
N VAL A 426 -5.55 -5.11 -0.02
CA VAL A 426 -5.96 -6.47 -0.39
C VAL A 426 -6.70 -7.08 0.80
N SER A 427 -7.79 -7.80 0.55
CA SER A 427 -8.45 -8.56 1.60
C SER A 427 -7.66 -9.83 1.96
N ARG A 428 -7.64 -10.22 3.24
CA ARG A 428 -6.95 -11.45 3.70
C ARG A 428 -7.37 -12.69 2.93
N LYS A 429 -8.68 -12.91 2.79
CA LYS A 429 -9.26 -14.03 2.04
C LYS A 429 -9.40 -13.72 0.55
N TRP A 430 -8.55 -12.85 -0.01
CA TRP A 430 -8.43 -12.69 -1.46
C TRP A 430 -7.82 -13.97 -2.04
N SER A 431 -6.49 -14.09 -2.11
CA SER A 431 -5.88 -15.34 -2.58
C SER A 431 -5.77 -16.43 -1.50
N GLY A 432 -5.93 -16.10 -0.22
CA GLY A 432 -5.58 -16.98 0.90
C GLY A 432 -4.06 -17.10 1.16
N LYS A 433 -3.24 -16.40 0.36
CA LYS A 433 -1.78 -16.44 0.40
C LYS A 433 -1.18 -15.07 0.72
N THR A 434 -0.08 -15.06 1.47
CA THR A 434 0.79 -13.89 1.68
C THR A 434 1.65 -13.63 0.45
N LEU A 435 2.25 -12.43 0.35
CA LEU A 435 3.23 -12.16 -0.70
C LEU A 435 4.44 -13.09 -0.65
N ALA A 436 4.93 -13.44 0.55
CA ALA A 436 5.98 -14.43 0.71
C ALA A 436 5.61 -15.76 0.06
N ARG A 437 4.37 -16.23 0.26
CA ARG A 437 3.89 -17.47 -0.37
C ARG A 437 3.77 -17.34 -1.89
N HIS A 438 3.27 -16.23 -2.41
CA HIS A 438 3.27 -15.97 -3.87
C HIS A 438 4.67 -16.01 -4.47
N ARG A 439 5.69 -15.48 -3.77
CA ARG A 439 7.09 -15.59 -4.20
C ARG A 439 7.58 -17.04 -4.20
N ALA A 440 7.25 -17.80 -3.16
CA ALA A 440 7.61 -19.21 -3.03
C ALA A 440 6.98 -20.08 -4.13
N ASP A 441 5.69 -19.91 -4.41
CA ASP A 441 4.97 -20.63 -5.47
C ASP A 441 5.63 -20.37 -6.84
N ARG A 442 5.96 -19.10 -7.14
CA ARG A 442 6.69 -18.75 -8.37
C ARG A 442 8.06 -19.41 -8.45
N ALA A 443 8.79 -19.47 -7.34
CA ALA A 443 10.08 -20.14 -7.28
C ALA A 443 9.94 -21.64 -7.48
N SER A 444 8.90 -22.28 -6.93
CA SER A 444 8.61 -23.71 -7.13
C SER A 444 8.36 -24.03 -8.61
N VAL A 445 7.53 -23.25 -9.30
CA VAL A 445 7.26 -23.46 -10.73
C VAL A 445 8.53 -23.38 -11.58
N VAL A 446 9.46 -22.47 -11.23
CA VAL A 446 10.75 -22.37 -11.92
C VAL A 446 11.62 -23.58 -11.61
N ARG A 447 11.71 -24.00 -10.34
CA ARG A 447 12.47 -25.19 -9.92
C ARG A 447 11.95 -26.46 -10.57
N GLU A 448 10.64 -26.68 -10.59
CA GLU A 448 9.99 -27.83 -11.20
C GLU A 448 10.26 -27.91 -12.71
N ALA A 449 10.19 -26.78 -13.42
CA ALA A 449 10.52 -26.74 -14.84
C ALA A 449 11.99 -27.11 -15.09
N LEU A 450 12.91 -26.56 -14.30
CA LEU A 450 14.35 -26.88 -14.39
C LEU A 450 14.63 -28.35 -14.07
N HIS A 451 14.03 -28.88 -13.00
CA HIS A 451 14.17 -30.28 -12.60
C HIS A 451 13.60 -31.24 -13.66
N ALA A 452 12.42 -30.94 -14.24
CA ALA A 452 11.85 -31.74 -15.31
C ALA A 452 12.76 -31.82 -16.55
N ALA A 453 13.54 -30.77 -16.80
CA ALA A 453 14.53 -30.71 -17.87
C ALA A 453 15.89 -31.32 -17.50
N GLY A 454 16.07 -31.83 -16.28
CA GLY A 454 17.29 -32.50 -15.82
C GLY A 454 18.36 -31.53 -15.26
N TYR A 455 18.01 -30.28 -14.97
CA TYR A 455 18.90 -29.38 -14.24
C TYR A 455 18.79 -29.68 -12.73
N LEU A 456 19.95 -29.81 -12.05
CA LEU A 456 20.02 -29.97 -10.60
C LEU A 456 19.75 -28.64 -9.90
N ASP A 457 19.04 -28.68 -8.77
CA ASP A 457 18.86 -27.50 -7.92
C ASP A 457 20.23 -27.07 -7.36
N PRO A 458 20.57 -25.76 -7.38
CA PRO A 458 21.67 -25.28 -6.58
C PRO A 458 21.35 -25.54 -5.10
N ASP A 459 22.34 -25.97 -4.33
CA ASP A 459 22.20 -26.28 -2.89
C ASP A 459 22.04 -24.98 -2.07
N ILE A 460 20.87 -24.35 -2.19
CA ILE A 460 20.53 -23.04 -1.60
C ILE A 460 20.27 -23.17 -0.09
N GLU A 461 19.96 -24.37 0.40
CA GLU A 461 19.65 -24.63 1.82
C GLU A 461 20.90 -24.78 2.70
N SER A 462 22.10 -24.83 2.11
CA SER A 462 23.37 -25.03 2.83
C SER A 462 23.78 -23.86 3.75
N MET A 463 23.18 -22.67 3.62
CA MET A 463 23.54 -21.46 4.39
C MET A 463 22.32 -20.83 5.10
N ALA A 464 21.49 -21.63 5.76
CA ALA A 464 20.34 -21.09 6.49
C ALA A 464 20.74 -20.39 7.81
N ALA A 465 19.97 -19.37 8.23
CA ALA A 465 20.29 -18.54 9.40
C ALA A 465 20.10 -19.25 10.75
N ASP A 466 19.39 -20.38 10.74
CA ASP A 466 19.14 -21.28 11.86
C ASP A 466 20.23 -22.36 12.01
N VAL A 467 21.18 -22.44 11.09
CA VAL A 467 22.36 -23.29 11.23
C VAL A 467 23.28 -22.72 12.32
N THR A 468 23.40 -23.46 13.41
CA THR A 468 24.25 -23.11 14.55
C THR A 468 25.60 -23.83 14.44
N SER A 469 26.65 -23.13 14.84
CA SER A 469 27.98 -23.72 15.03
C SER A 469 27.99 -24.56 16.32
N THR A 470 29.06 -25.33 16.51
CA THR A 470 29.31 -26.14 17.71
C THR A 470 29.30 -25.33 19.02
N ASP A 471 29.45 -24.01 18.95
CA ASP A 471 29.39 -23.08 20.08
C ASP A 471 27.96 -22.59 20.42
N GLY A 472 26.93 -23.05 19.69
CA GLY A 472 25.53 -22.68 19.89
C GLY A 472 25.14 -21.31 19.30
N HIS A 473 26.07 -20.62 18.64
CA HIS A 473 25.80 -19.35 17.97
C HIS A 473 25.54 -19.58 16.46
N PRO A 474 24.90 -18.62 15.75
CA PRO A 474 24.72 -18.71 14.30
C PRO A 474 26.05 -18.92 13.59
N ARG A 475 26.13 -19.93 12.73
CA ARG A 475 27.34 -20.27 11.98
C ARG A 475 27.65 -19.22 10.91
N TYR A 476 26.62 -18.68 10.27
CA TYR A 476 26.75 -17.73 9.18
C TYR A 476 26.46 -16.28 9.64
N ILE A 477 27.44 -15.39 9.51
CA ILE A 477 27.28 -13.95 9.78
C ILE A 477 27.02 -13.23 8.46
N TRP A 478 25.89 -12.53 8.40
CA TRP A 478 25.44 -11.80 7.23
C TRP A 478 25.75 -10.30 7.39
N THR A 479 26.44 -9.71 6.43
CA THR A 479 26.68 -8.25 6.38
C THR A 479 26.29 -7.69 5.02
N ASP A 480 25.51 -6.62 5.02
CA ASP A 480 25.04 -5.96 3.81
C ASP A 480 25.84 -4.67 3.57
N THR A 481 26.34 -4.49 2.34
CA THR A 481 27.09 -3.30 1.93
C THR A 481 26.63 -2.82 0.56
N ASP A 482 26.68 -1.51 0.32
CA ASP A 482 26.43 -0.96 -1.01
C ASP A 482 27.55 -1.34 -1.99
N VAL A 483 27.21 -1.48 -3.27
CA VAL A 483 28.21 -1.74 -4.31
C VAL A 483 29.09 -0.51 -4.50
N PRO A 484 30.41 -0.64 -4.33
CA PRO A 484 31.34 0.46 -4.58
C PRO A 484 31.29 0.91 -6.05
N ALA A 485 31.34 2.22 -6.29
CA ALA A 485 31.17 2.82 -7.61
C ALA A 485 32.21 2.38 -8.66
N ASP A 486 33.39 1.94 -8.21
CA ASP A 486 34.48 1.38 -9.02
C ASP A 486 34.23 -0.07 -9.45
N THR A 487 33.44 -0.83 -8.71
CA THR A 487 33.10 -2.23 -9.02
C THR A 487 31.72 -2.40 -9.65
N TYR A 488 30.89 -1.34 -9.65
CA TYR A 488 29.52 -1.35 -10.13
C TYR A 488 29.36 -1.98 -11.52
N ALA A 489 30.09 -1.50 -12.52
CA ALA A 489 29.98 -2.00 -13.89
C ALA A 489 30.25 -3.51 -13.99
N ARG A 490 31.25 -4.02 -13.26
CA ARG A 490 31.57 -5.46 -13.21
C ARG A 490 30.45 -6.25 -12.56
N VAL A 491 30.00 -5.84 -11.37
CA VAL A 491 28.91 -6.52 -10.65
C VAL A 491 27.64 -6.59 -11.51
N ILE A 492 27.28 -5.49 -12.17
CA ILE A 492 26.11 -5.45 -13.05
C ILE A 492 26.31 -6.36 -14.27
N SER A 493 27.49 -6.37 -14.88
CA SER A 493 27.81 -7.26 -16.00
C SER A 493 27.65 -8.73 -15.62
N ASP A 494 28.20 -9.14 -14.47
CA ASP A 494 28.10 -10.49 -13.95
C ASP A 494 26.63 -10.90 -13.70
N LEU A 495 25.83 -10.00 -13.11
CA LEU A 495 24.40 -10.21 -12.90
C LEU A 495 23.62 -10.32 -14.22
N ILE A 496 24.01 -9.58 -15.26
CA ILE A 496 23.39 -9.68 -16.60
C ILE A 496 23.72 -11.03 -17.25
N VAL A 497 24.97 -11.46 -17.19
CA VAL A 497 25.41 -12.76 -17.72
C VAL A 497 24.66 -13.89 -17.00
N GLN A 498 24.61 -13.84 -15.67
CA GLN A 498 23.86 -14.80 -14.86
C GLN A 498 22.37 -14.80 -15.22
N ARG A 499 21.75 -13.62 -15.37
CA ARG A 499 20.33 -13.50 -15.74
C ARG A 499 20.03 -14.10 -17.12
N ARG A 500 20.89 -13.88 -18.11
CA ARG A 500 20.76 -14.46 -19.45
C ARG A 500 20.88 -15.97 -19.40
N SER A 501 21.91 -16.49 -18.73
CA SER A 501 22.09 -17.93 -18.53
C SER A 501 20.87 -18.59 -17.90
N TRP A 502 20.32 -18.02 -16.82
CA TRP A 502 19.09 -18.54 -16.20
C TRP A 502 17.87 -18.49 -17.10
N ARG A 503 17.74 -17.44 -17.93
CA ARG A 503 16.64 -17.36 -18.90
C ARG A 503 16.76 -18.45 -19.95
N ASP A 504 17.95 -18.62 -20.52
CA ASP A 504 18.21 -19.61 -21.57
C ASP A 504 18.01 -21.05 -21.02
N GLN A 505 18.44 -21.32 -19.79
CA GLN A 505 18.16 -22.59 -19.10
C GLN A 505 16.67 -22.84 -18.92
N TYR A 506 15.91 -21.84 -18.47
CA TYR A 506 14.47 -21.95 -18.26
C TYR A 506 13.69 -22.11 -19.58
N ASP A 507 14.08 -21.38 -20.63
CA ASP A 507 13.45 -21.48 -21.95
C ASP A 507 13.74 -22.85 -22.60
N ALA A 508 14.99 -23.34 -22.49
CA ALA A 508 15.34 -24.70 -22.89
C ALA A 508 14.55 -25.75 -22.10
N ALA A 509 14.38 -25.54 -20.79
CA ALA A 509 13.61 -26.43 -19.93
C ALA A 509 12.13 -26.50 -20.34
N LYS A 510 11.52 -25.35 -20.61
CA LYS A 510 10.14 -25.28 -21.14
C LYS A 510 9.98 -26.02 -22.45
N GLN A 511 10.88 -25.79 -23.42
CA GLN A 511 10.84 -26.47 -24.71
C GLN A 511 10.98 -27.98 -24.56
N ALA A 512 11.85 -28.45 -23.66
CA ALA A 512 12.01 -29.87 -23.37
C ALA A 512 10.72 -30.49 -22.79
N VAL A 513 10.05 -29.80 -21.87
CA VAL A 513 8.76 -30.24 -21.31
C VAL A 513 7.66 -30.25 -22.37
N GLU A 514 7.53 -29.20 -23.18
CA GLU A 514 6.55 -29.15 -24.28
C GLU A 514 6.77 -30.26 -25.30
N THR A 515 8.04 -30.52 -25.67
CA THR A 515 8.39 -31.60 -26.61
C THR A 515 8.07 -32.97 -26.03
N ARG A 516 8.31 -33.20 -24.72
CA ARG A 516 7.94 -34.45 -24.04
C ARG A 516 6.42 -34.63 -23.92
N SER A 517 5.68 -33.56 -23.65
CA SER A 517 4.21 -33.59 -23.64
C SER A 517 3.62 -33.81 -25.03
N ALA A 518 4.28 -33.32 -26.09
CA ALA A 518 3.89 -33.55 -27.49
C ALA A 518 4.31 -34.92 -28.04
N THR A 519 5.18 -35.65 -27.32
CA THR A 519 5.67 -37.00 -27.70
C THR A 519 5.25 -38.09 -26.71
N GLY A 520 4.38 -37.78 -25.75
CA GLY A 520 3.74 -38.77 -24.89
C GLY A 520 2.78 -39.66 -25.69
N PRO A 521 2.67 -40.96 -25.36
CA PRO A 521 1.79 -41.87 -26.09
C PRO A 521 0.33 -41.44 -25.89
N ASP A 522 -0.43 -41.37 -27.00
CA ASP A 522 -1.89 -41.29 -26.99
C ASP A 522 -2.44 -42.42 -26.09
N PRO A 523 -3.42 -42.17 -25.21
CA PRO A 523 -4.22 -43.24 -24.62
C PRO A 523 -5.06 -43.97 -25.66
#